data_AF-A0A662TTV5-F1
#
_entry.id   AF-A0A662TTV5-F1
#
_cell.length_a   1.000
_cell.length_b   1.000
_cell.length_c   1.000
_cell.angle_alpha   90.00
_cell.angle_beta   90.00
_cell.angle_gamma   90.00
#
_symmetry.space_group_name_H-M   'P 1'
#
loop_
_entity.id
_entity.type
_entity.pdbx_description
1 polymer ?
#
loop_
_entity_poly.entity_id
_entity_poly.type
_entity_poly.pdbx_seq_one_letter_code
_entity_poly.pdbx_strand_id
1 'polypeptide(L)'
;MIRLEFDRREVRRVMMEILDRLADKLMERIRHEIHMADLIASGRLIRSIGKRRISDTEMEVGLTAKHAPIMNYGAEPHAPNYDELLEWVIGKKGETGDEARKAAWRIYWHIKKYGLEGRHYLDRAVIGLVRDLGGDV
;
A
#
# COMPACT_ATOMS: atom_id res chain seq x y z
N MET A 1 21.58 43.82 -10.47
CA MET A 1 20.86 43.31 -9.29
C MET A 1 19.48 42.87 -9.77
N ILE A 2 19.18 41.58 -9.75
CA ILE A 2 17.88 41.05 -10.18
C ILE A 2 17.02 40.90 -8.93
N ARG A 3 15.90 41.62 -8.88
CA ARG A 3 14.93 41.54 -7.78
C ARG A 3 13.81 40.60 -8.24
N LEU A 4 13.73 39.43 -7.63
CA LEU A 4 12.65 38.47 -7.88
C LEU A 4 11.50 38.78 -6.93
N GLU A 5 10.39 39.30 -7.45
CA GLU A 5 9.13 39.42 -6.72
C GLU A 5 8.25 38.22 -7.06
N PHE A 6 8.00 37.37 -6.07
CA PHE A 6 7.14 36.21 -6.24
C PHE A 6 5.74 36.52 -5.69
N ASP A 7 4.71 36.33 -6.51
CA ASP A 7 3.33 36.31 -6.02
C ASP A 7 3.14 35.06 -5.14
N ARG A 8 2.85 35.27 -3.85
CA ARG A 8 2.57 34.20 -2.88
C ARG A 8 1.43 33.28 -3.33
N ARG A 9 0.50 33.74 -4.16
CA ARG A 9 -0.57 32.89 -4.72
C ARG A 9 0.00 31.95 -5.77
N GLU A 10 0.86 32.45 -6.64
CA GLU A 10 1.48 31.66 -7.71
C GLU A 10 2.46 30.62 -7.15
N VAL A 11 3.30 30.98 -6.19
CA VAL A 11 4.20 30.02 -5.51
C VAL A 11 3.41 28.89 -4.87
N ARG A 12 2.29 29.20 -4.20
CA ARG A 12 1.41 28.18 -3.60
C ARG A 12 0.79 27.26 -4.64
N ARG A 13 0.34 27.81 -5.77
CA ARG A 13 -0.20 27.03 -6.89
C ARG A 13 0.84 26.04 -7.42
N VAL A 14 2.05 26.51 -7.72
CA VAL A 14 3.14 25.67 -8.24
C VAL A 14 3.53 24.58 -7.23
N MET A 15 3.64 24.94 -5.95
CA MET A 15 3.96 23.97 -4.89
C MET A 15 2.89 22.89 -4.79
N MET A 16 1.60 23.25 -4.86
CA MET A 16 0.50 22.28 -4.87
C MET A 16 0.55 21.36 -6.10
N GLU A 17 0.86 21.88 -7.29
CA GLU A 17 1.05 21.07 -8.49
C GLU A 17 2.21 20.08 -8.33
N ILE A 18 3.30 20.48 -7.68
CA ILE A 18 4.44 19.60 -7.38
C ILE A 18 4.03 18.50 -6.40
N LEU A 19 3.37 18.85 -5.29
CA LEU A 19 2.90 17.88 -4.30
C LEU A 19 1.94 16.86 -4.90
N ASP A 20 1.01 17.32 -5.74
CA ASP A 20 0.02 16.45 -6.38
C ASP A 20 0.68 15.43 -7.32
N ARG A 21 1.69 15.87 -8.10
CA ARG A 21 2.49 15.01 -8.97
C ARG A 21 3.35 14.02 -8.19
N LEU A 22 3.95 14.46 -7.09
CA LEU A 22 4.74 13.57 -6.21
C LEU A 22 3.85 12.50 -5.60
N ALA A 23 2.65 12.86 -5.16
CA ALA A 23 1.68 11.92 -4.64
C ALA A 23 1.22 10.91 -5.70
N ASP A 24 0.97 11.34 -6.94
CA ASP A 24 0.64 10.41 -8.04
C ASP A 24 1.77 9.41 -8.30
N LYS A 25 3.02 9.88 -8.37
CA LYS A 25 4.19 9.00 -8.53
C LYS A 25 4.31 8.01 -7.38
N LEU A 26 4.09 8.46 -6.15
CA LEU A 26 4.10 7.55 -5.00
C LEU A 26 2.98 6.51 -5.09
N MET A 27 1.77 6.91 -5.47
CA MET A 27 0.65 5.97 -5.67
C MET A 27 0.94 4.96 -6.77
N GLU A 28 1.54 5.38 -7.90
CA GLU A 28 1.98 4.49 -8.97
C GLU A 28 3.03 3.49 -8.48
N ARG A 29 4.01 3.94 -7.69
CA ARG A 29 5.03 3.06 -7.14
C ARG A 29 4.45 2.08 -6.13
N ILE A 30 3.53 2.51 -5.27
CA ILE A 30 2.81 1.61 -4.35
C ILE A 30 2.06 0.52 -5.14
N ARG A 31 1.38 0.89 -6.24
CA ARG A 31 0.70 -0.08 -7.12
C ARG A 31 1.70 -1.07 -7.72
N HIS A 32 2.84 -0.59 -8.18
CA HIS A 32 3.90 -1.43 -8.73
C HIS A 32 4.42 -2.44 -7.69
N GLU A 33 4.75 -1.98 -6.48
CA GLU A 33 5.26 -2.85 -5.41
C GLU A 33 4.21 -3.88 -4.95
N ILE A 34 2.92 -3.52 -4.91
CA ILE A 34 1.82 -4.45 -4.62
C ILE A 34 1.71 -5.53 -5.69
N HIS A 35 1.90 -5.16 -6.97
CA HIS A 35 1.88 -6.10 -8.08
C HIS A 35 3.08 -7.06 -8.01
N MET A 36 4.28 -6.54 -7.79
CA MET A 36 5.51 -7.34 -7.66
C MET A 36 5.48 -8.30 -6.47
N ALA A 37 4.78 -7.93 -5.39
CA ALA A 37 4.62 -8.79 -4.21
C ALA A 37 3.49 -9.83 -4.33
N ASP A 38 2.83 -9.96 -5.49
CA ASP A 38 1.67 -10.83 -5.72
C ASP A 38 0.58 -10.69 -4.64
N LEU A 39 0.24 -9.45 -4.27
CA LEU A 39 -0.77 -9.19 -3.22
C LEU A 39 -2.19 -9.03 -3.77
N ILE A 40 -2.38 -9.31 -5.06
CA ILE A 40 -3.65 -9.08 -5.75
C ILE A 40 -4.50 -10.36 -5.67
N ALA A 41 -5.59 -10.30 -4.91
CA ALA A 41 -6.65 -11.31 -4.94
C ALA A 41 -7.91 -10.75 -5.62
N SER A 42 -8.53 -9.73 -5.01
CA SER A 42 -9.76 -9.08 -5.51
C SER A 42 -9.54 -7.67 -6.06
N GLY A 43 -8.29 -7.18 -6.05
CA GLY A 43 -7.93 -5.79 -6.34
C GLY A 43 -8.35 -4.78 -5.26
N ARG A 44 -8.96 -5.21 -4.14
CA ARG A 44 -9.41 -4.33 -3.05
C ARG A 44 -8.26 -3.49 -2.48
N LEU A 45 -7.08 -4.06 -2.32
CA LEU A 45 -5.90 -3.36 -1.83
C LEU A 45 -5.50 -2.22 -2.79
N ILE A 46 -5.40 -2.51 -4.09
CA ILE A 46 -5.07 -1.52 -5.13
C ILE A 46 -6.10 -0.39 -5.18
N ARG A 47 -7.39 -0.73 -5.15
CA ARG A 47 -8.48 0.25 -5.17
C ARG A 47 -8.54 1.11 -3.90
N SER A 48 -7.91 0.68 -2.82
CA SER A 48 -7.89 1.41 -1.56
C SER A 48 -6.79 2.48 -1.48
N ILE A 49 -5.87 2.51 -2.45
CA ILE A 49 -4.79 3.49 -2.51
C ILE A 49 -5.40 4.85 -2.87
N GLY A 50 -5.12 5.86 -2.05
CA GLY A 50 -5.62 7.21 -2.24
C GLY A 50 -4.59 8.26 -1.86
N LYS A 51 -4.81 9.47 -2.37
CA LYS A 51 -4.16 10.68 -1.89
C LYS A 51 -5.19 11.66 -1.35
N ARG A 52 -4.81 12.44 -0.35
CA ARG A 52 -5.67 13.44 0.28
C ARG A 52 -4.86 14.67 0.63
N ARG A 53 -5.34 15.85 0.26
CA ARG A 53 -4.74 17.12 0.69
C ARG A 53 -5.04 17.34 2.17
N ILE A 54 -4.00 17.67 2.94
CA ILE A 54 -4.14 18.09 4.34
C ILE A 54 -4.12 19.62 4.42
N SER A 55 -3.19 20.27 3.72
CA SER A 55 -3.02 21.72 3.75
C SER A 55 -2.48 22.25 2.41
N ASP A 56 -2.08 23.52 2.34
CA ASP A 56 -1.42 24.11 1.17
C ASP A 56 0.00 23.55 0.95
N THR A 57 0.56 22.87 1.95
CA THR A 57 1.95 22.40 1.96
C THR A 57 2.06 20.89 2.19
N GLU A 58 0.94 20.19 2.39
CA GLU A 58 0.96 18.80 2.82
C GLU A 58 -0.09 17.97 2.10
N MET A 59 0.35 16.78 1.67
CA MET A 59 -0.48 15.76 1.06
C MET A 59 -0.19 14.41 1.71
N GLU A 60 -1.26 13.68 1.98
CA GLU A 60 -1.24 12.31 2.49
C GLU A 60 -1.40 11.35 1.32
N VAL A 61 -0.63 10.27 1.32
CA VAL A 61 -0.80 9.12 0.43
C VAL A 61 -0.84 7.87 1.29
N GLY A 62 -1.87 7.03 1.09
CA GLY A 62 -2.06 5.85 1.93
C GLY A 62 -3.08 4.88 1.38
N LEU A 63 -3.43 3.88 2.20
CA LEU A 63 -4.40 2.84 1.88
C LEU A 63 -5.52 2.81 2.92
N THR A 64 -6.75 2.64 2.46
CA THR A 64 -7.95 2.56 3.32
C THR A 64 -8.38 1.12 3.64
N ALA A 65 -7.77 0.11 3.00
CA ALA A 65 -8.09 -1.28 3.28
C ALA A 65 -7.61 -1.68 4.68
N LYS A 66 -8.53 -2.23 5.50
CA LYS A 66 -8.23 -2.64 6.88
C LYS A 66 -7.05 -3.63 7.00
N HIS A 67 -6.86 -4.49 6.02
CA HIS A 67 -5.76 -5.46 5.99
C HIS A 67 -4.44 -4.89 5.49
N ALA A 68 -4.41 -3.67 4.93
CA ALA A 68 -3.20 -3.08 4.34
C ALA A 68 -2.00 -3.03 5.30
N PRO A 69 -2.16 -2.63 6.58
CA PRO A 69 -1.04 -2.63 7.53
C PRO A 69 -0.47 -4.02 7.78
N ILE A 70 -1.34 -5.02 7.99
CA ILE A 70 -0.93 -6.42 8.22
C ILE A 70 -0.19 -6.97 6.99
N MET A 71 -0.64 -6.65 5.78
CA MET A 71 0.07 -7.07 4.57
C MET A 71 1.44 -6.38 4.42
N ASN A 72 1.57 -5.13 4.89
CA ASN A 72 2.82 -4.39 4.76
C ASN A 72 3.84 -4.77 5.84
N TYR A 73 3.44 -4.75 7.09
CA TYR A 73 4.34 -4.91 8.24
C TYR A 73 4.30 -6.31 8.87
N GLY A 74 3.35 -7.15 8.44
CA GLY A 74 3.14 -8.45 9.03
C GLY A 74 2.24 -8.38 10.27
N ALA A 75 2.20 -9.48 11.00
CA ALA A 75 1.50 -9.59 12.27
C ALA A 75 2.15 -10.67 13.13
N GLU A 76 2.16 -10.46 14.44
CA GLU A 76 2.55 -11.49 15.40
C GLU A 76 1.60 -12.70 15.35
N PRO A 77 2.00 -13.87 15.90
CA PRO A 77 1.12 -15.02 16.01
C PRO A 77 -0.20 -14.67 16.69
N HIS A 78 -1.31 -14.89 15.99
CA HIS A 78 -2.67 -14.61 16.48
C HIS A 78 -3.67 -15.57 15.84
N ALA A 79 -4.88 -15.67 16.37
CA ALA A 79 -5.95 -16.44 15.72
C ALA A 79 -6.66 -15.56 14.67
N PRO A 80 -6.42 -15.75 13.36
CA PRO A 80 -7.08 -14.95 12.33
C PRO A 80 -8.54 -15.41 12.17
N ASN A 81 -9.37 -14.60 11.51
CA ASN A 81 -10.73 -15.03 11.15
C ASN A 81 -10.65 -16.11 10.06
N TYR A 82 -11.12 -17.32 10.37
CA TYR A 82 -11.08 -18.44 9.44
C TYR A 82 -11.97 -18.24 8.20
N ASP A 83 -13.15 -17.63 8.36
CA ASP A 83 -14.09 -17.43 7.26
C ASP A 83 -13.53 -16.42 6.24
N GLU A 84 -12.91 -15.35 6.71
CA GLU A 84 -12.22 -14.38 5.84
C GLU A 84 -11.04 -15.03 5.08
N LEU A 85 -10.31 -15.94 5.73
CA LEU A 85 -9.25 -16.71 5.05
C LEU A 85 -9.80 -17.66 4.01
N LEU A 86 -10.94 -18.31 4.28
CA LEU A 86 -11.59 -19.20 3.33
C LEU A 86 -12.08 -18.44 2.09
N GLU A 87 -12.74 -17.29 2.28
CA GLU A 87 -13.12 -16.41 1.18
C GLU A 87 -11.92 -15.97 0.35
N TRP A 88 -10.81 -15.62 1.02
CA TRP A 88 -9.57 -15.26 0.34
C TRP A 88 -8.98 -16.42 -0.45
N VAL A 89 -8.96 -17.64 0.11
CA VAL A 89 -8.46 -18.84 -0.59
C VAL A 89 -9.29 -19.11 -1.84
N ILE A 90 -10.62 -19.08 -1.73
CA ILE A 90 -11.51 -19.29 -2.88
C ILE A 90 -11.26 -18.22 -3.95
N GLY A 91 -11.21 -16.95 -3.54
CA GLY A 91 -11.01 -15.83 -4.48
C GLY A 91 -9.64 -15.78 -5.13
N LYS A 92 -8.56 -16.09 -4.39
CA LYS A 92 -7.18 -15.99 -4.89
C LYS A 92 -6.71 -17.26 -5.59
N LYS A 93 -7.05 -18.44 -5.06
CA LYS A 93 -6.55 -19.72 -5.57
C LYS A 93 -7.54 -20.46 -6.47
N GLY A 94 -8.80 -20.04 -6.53
CA GLY A 94 -9.83 -20.74 -7.29
C GLY A 94 -10.17 -22.13 -6.73
N GLU A 95 -9.68 -22.47 -5.55
CA GLU A 95 -10.00 -23.73 -4.86
C GLU A 95 -11.46 -23.69 -4.39
N THR A 96 -12.14 -24.84 -4.37
CA THR A 96 -13.54 -24.94 -3.92
C THR A 96 -13.75 -26.11 -2.97
N GLY A 97 -14.89 -26.10 -2.25
CA GLY A 97 -15.28 -27.21 -1.37
C GLY A 97 -14.25 -27.53 -0.29
N ASP A 98 -13.95 -28.82 -0.10
CA ASP A 98 -13.03 -29.30 0.94
C ASP A 98 -11.58 -28.89 0.71
N GLU A 99 -11.16 -28.66 -0.54
CA GLU A 99 -9.79 -28.23 -0.85
C GLU A 99 -9.53 -26.84 -0.28
N ALA A 100 -10.45 -25.90 -0.55
CA ALA A 100 -10.39 -24.55 -0.03
C ALA A 100 -10.39 -24.53 1.50
N ARG A 101 -11.23 -25.37 2.14
CA ARG A 101 -11.27 -25.52 3.61
C ARG A 101 -9.93 -26.00 4.16
N LYS A 102 -9.32 -27.04 3.55
CA LYS A 102 -8.01 -27.55 3.96
C LYS A 102 -6.91 -26.51 3.78
N ALA A 103 -6.92 -25.75 2.69
CA ALA A 103 -5.95 -24.69 2.47
C ALA A 103 -6.12 -23.54 3.48
N ALA A 104 -7.34 -23.06 3.70
CA ALA A 104 -7.63 -22.04 4.71
C ALA A 104 -7.20 -22.49 6.11
N TRP A 105 -7.43 -23.76 6.46
CA TRP A 105 -7.01 -24.33 7.74
C TRP A 105 -5.49 -24.36 7.92
N ARG A 106 -4.75 -24.74 6.87
CA ARG A 106 -3.27 -24.70 6.89
C ARG A 106 -2.76 -23.28 7.10
N ILE A 107 -3.36 -22.30 6.41
CA ILE A 107 -2.99 -20.88 6.55
C ILE A 107 -3.32 -20.38 7.95
N TYR A 108 -4.52 -20.69 8.47
CA TYR A 108 -4.94 -20.33 9.82
C TYR A 108 -3.92 -20.80 10.87
N TRP A 109 -3.52 -22.07 10.82
CA TRP A 109 -2.55 -22.62 11.78
C TRP A 109 -1.15 -22.06 11.61
N HIS A 110 -0.75 -21.77 10.37
CA HIS A 110 0.52 -21.12 10.10
C HIS A 110 0.56 -19.74 10.76
N ILE A 111 -0.45 -18.91 10.52
CA ILE A 111 -0.56 -17.56 11.12
C ILE A 111 -0.64 -17.66 12.64
N LYS A 112 -1.43 -18.59 13.16
CA LYS A 112 -1.57 -18.79 14.61
C LYS A 112 -0.28 -19.18 15.31
N LYS A 113 0.61 -19.91 14.62
CA LYS A 113 1.86 -20.39 15.21
C LYS A 113 3.04 -19.45 14.96
N TYR A 114 3.11 -18.84 13.79
CA TYR A 114 4.28 -18.13 13.30
C TYR A 114 4.02 -16.65 13.00
N GLY A 115 2.76 -16.22 12.95
CA GLY A 115 2.38 -14.90 12.50
C GLY A 115 2.41 -14.76 10.98
N LEU A 116 2.57 -13.52 10.53
CA LEU A 116 2.69 -13.14 9.13
C LEU A 116 3.92 -12.27 8.94
N GLU A 117 4.72 -12.60 7.93
CA GLU A 117 5.83 -11.77 7.49
C GLU A 117 5.33 -10.58 6.66
N GLY A 118 5.85 -9.40 6.95
CA GLY A 118 5.52 -8.18 6.22
C GLY A 118 6.07 -8.18 4.79
N ARG A 119 5.30 -7.62 3.85
CA ARG A 119 5.74 -7.48 2.46
C ARG A 119 6.42 -6.14 2.18
N HIS A 120 6.41 -5.17 3.08
CA HIS A 120 7.14 -3.90 2.98
C HIS A 120 7.00 -3.16 1.63
N TYR A 121 5.84 -3.25 1.00
CA TYR A 121 5.58 -2.64 -0.31
C TYR A 121 5.49 -1.11 -0.21
N LEU A 122 5.05 -0.57 0.93
CA LEU A 122 5.05 0.87 1.17
C LEU A 122 6.47 1.41 1.31
N ASP A 123 7.28 0.75 2.14
CA ASP A 123 8.65 1.18 2.42
C ASP A 123 9.49 1.16 1.13
N ARG A 124 9.36 0.09 0.33
CA ARG A 124 9.99 0.00 -1.00
C ARG A 124 9.50 1.05 -1.97
N ALA A 125 8.21 1.40 -1.94
CA ALA A 125 7.68 2.43 -2.82
C ALA A 125 8.23 3.83 -2.47
N VAL A 126 8.35 4.14 -1.19
CA VAL A 126 8.95 5.40 -0.72
C VAL A 126 10.43 5.45 -1.08
N ILE A 127 11.21 4.42 -0.75
CA ILE A 127 12.64 4.33 -1.09
C ILE A 127 12.83 4.45 -2.61
N GLY A 128 12.01 3.74 -3.37
CA GLY A 128 12.01 3.79 -4.83
C GLY A 128 11.78 5.19 -5.38
N LEU A 129 10.79 5.91 -4.86
CA LEU A 129 10.51 7.28 -5.27
C LEU A 129 11.67 8.23 -4.93
N VAL A 130 12.27 8.12 -3.74
CA VAL A 130 13.41 8.97 -3.37
C VAL A 130 14.59 8.74 -4.31
N ARG A 131 14.87 7.48 -4.68
CA ARG A 131 15.90 7.14 -5.67
C ARG A 131 15.58 7.70 -7.06
N ASP A 132 14.34 7.60 -7.52
CA ASP A 132 13.91 8.16 -8.80
C ASP A 132 14.10 9.69 -8.88
N LEU A 133 14.07 10.37 -7.72
CA LEU A 133 14.30 11.81 -7.59
C LEU A 133 15.78 12.18 -7.40
N GLY A 134 16.68 11.20 -7.41
CA GLY A 134 18.12 11.40 -7.23
C GLY A 134 18.57 11.58 -5.78
N GLY A 135 17.76 11.18 -4.81
CA GLY A 135 18.15 11.14 -3.39
C GLY A 135 18.93 9.88 -3.03
N ASP A 136 19.83 10.00 -2.05
CA ASP A 136 20.54 8.87 -1.44
C ASP A 136 19.67 8.23 -0.35
N VAL A 137 19.52 6.88 -0.40
CA VAL A 137 18.62 6.09 0.47
C VAL A 137 19.23 4.77 0.90
#